data_AF-A0A2U2J3N4-F1
#
_entry.id   AF-A0A2U2J3N4-F1
#
_cell.length_a   1.000
_cell.length_b   1.000
_cell.length_c   1.000
_cell.angle_alpha   90.00
_cell.angle_beta   90.00
_cell.angle_gamma   90.00
#
_symmetry.space_group_name_H-M   'P 1'
#
loop_
_entity.id
_entity.type
_entity.pdbx_description
1 polymer ?
#
loop_
_entity_poly.entity_id
_entity_poly.type
_entity_poly.pdbx_seq_one_letter_code
_entity_poly.pdbx_strand_id
1 'polypeptide(L)' 'MLVGLVALGLVPWTAWTVIRGLRQERLPIGRAYVGRDRRGAFHVLLAFYLLAGLMAAIIAVDLLFGISIRQAL' A
#
# COMPACT_ATOMS: atom_id res chain seq x y z
N MET A 1 -9.93 -17.53 0.90
CA MET A 1 -10.41 -16.77 2.09
C MET A 1 -9.26 -16.28 2.99
N LEU A 2 -8.40 -17.16 3.52
CA LEU A 2 -7.27 -16.76 4.39
C LEU A 2 -6.37 -15.67 3.77
N VAL A 3 -6.00 -15.82 2.51
CA VAL A 3 -5.19 -14.82 1.76
C VAL A 3 -5.91 -13.47 1.63
N GLY A 4 -7.23 -13.47 1.45
CA GLY A 4 -8.04 -12.24 1.38
C GLY A 4 -8.09 -11.50 2.72
N LEU A 5 -8.18 -12.22 3.84
CA LEU A 5 -8.11 -11.63 5.19
C LEU A 5 -6.72 -11.04 5.50
N VAL A 6 -5.65 -11.74 5.10
CA VAL A 6 -4.28 -11.21 5.23
C VAL A 6 -4.11 -9.94 4.39
N ALA A 7 -4.59 -9.96 3.14
CA ALA A 7 -4.57 -8.79 2.27
C ALA A 7 -5.38 -7.63 2.85
N LEU A 8 -6.56 -7.90 3.41
CA LEU A 8 -7.38 -6.89 4.10
C LEU A 8 -6.65 -6.29 5.30
N GLY A 9 -5.87 -7.08 6.05
CA GLY A 9 -5.02 -6.59 7.15
C GLY A 9 -3.85 -5.72 6.68
N LEU A 10 -3.32 -5.97 5.47
CA LEU A 10 -2.23 -5.17 4.88
C LEU A 10 -2.70 -3.76 4.46
N VAL A 11 -3.95 -3.60 4.05
CA VAL A 11 -4.50 -2.29 3.63
C VAL A 11 -4.42 -1.22 4.74
N PRO A 12 -4.96 -1.41 5.95
CA PRO A 12 -4.87 -0.41 7.02
C PRO A 12 -3.41 -0.22 7.47
N TRP A 13 -2.58 -1.26 7.41
CA TRP A 13 -1.16 -1.16 7.73
C TRP A 13 -0.39 -0.26 6.74
N THR A 14 -0.61 -0.45 5.45
CA THR A 14 0.00 0.38 4.40
C THR A 14 -0.49 1.82 4.49
N ALA A 15 -1.80 2.04 4.68
CA ALA A 15 -2.38 3.36 4.88
C ALA A 15 -1.78 4.07 6.11
N TRP A 16 -1.65 3.35 7.23
CA TRP A 16 -1.03 3.87 8.45
C TRP A 16 0.43 4.26 8.23
N THR A 17 1.18 3.43 7.51
CA THR A 17 2.59 3.69 7.17
C THR A 17 2.74 4.95 6.30
N VAL A 18 1.87 5.11 5.30
CA VAL A 18 1.84 6.29 4.43
C VAL A 18 1.50 7.54 5.23
N ILE A 19 0.44 7.52 6.05
CA ILE A 19 0.03 8.66 6.87
C ILE A 19 1.15 9.05 7.83
N ARG A 20 1.77 8.07 8.50
CA ARG A 20 2.92 8.33 9.37
C ARG A 20 4.10 8.91 8.61
N GLY A 21 4.40 8.40 7.42
CA GLY A 21 5.52 8.88 6.62
C GLY A 21 5.32 10.30 6.07
N LEU A 22 4.07 10.65 5.73
CA LEU A 22 3.68 12.01 5.38
C LEU A 22 3.78 12.96 6.58
N ARG A 23 3.32 12.54 7.77
CA ARG A 23 3.39 13.35 9.00
C ARG A 23 4.82 13.57 9.50
N GLN A 24 5.69 12.57 9.37
CA GLN A 24 7.07 12.64 9.81
C GLN A 24 8.02 13.15 8.71
N GLU A 25 7.48 13.51 7.54
CA GLU A 25 8.24 13.93 6.35
C GLU A 25 9.35 12.94 5.93
N ARG A 26 9.19 11.67 6.30
CA ARG A 26 10.16 10.60 6.04
C ARG A 26 9.44 9.27 5.84
N LEU A 27 9.79 8.59 4.76
CA LEU A 27 9.23 7.28 4.42
C LEU A 27 10.27 6.17 4.62
N PRO A 28 9.91 5.03 5.24
CA PRO A 28 10.84 3.93 5.44
C PRO A 28 11.09 3.14 4.13
N ILE A 29 12.35 2.82 3.87
CA ILE A 29 12.81 1.83 2.87
C ILE A 29 13.71 0.83 3.59
N GLY A 30 13.17 -0.36 3.89
CA GLY A 30 13.93 -1.40 4.59
C GLY A 30 14.42 -0.91 5.96
N ARG A 31 15.74 -0.73 6.11
CA ARG A 31 16.38 -0.19 7.33
C ARG A 31 16.72 1.31 7.25
N ALA A 32 16.44 1.95 6.12
CA ALA A 32 16.74 3.36 5.87
C ALA A 32 15.45 4.20 5.79
N TYR A 33 15.63 5.53 5.79
CA TYR A 33 14.53 6.49 5.63
C TYR A 33 14.84 7.46 4.49
N VAL A 34 13.84 7.73 3.67
CA VAL A 34 13.88 8.78 2.66
C VAL A 34 13.10 9.97 3.19
N GLY A 35 13.83 11.04 3.51
CA GLY A 35 13.26 12.32 3.93
C GLY A 35 12.79 13.18 2.76
N ARG A 36 12.01 14.21 3.06
CA ARG A 36 11.52 15.20 2.10
C ARG A 36 12.63 16.06 1.48
N ASP A 37 13.84 16.02 2.04
CA ASP A 37 15.07 16.61 1.48
C ASP A 37 15.34 16.09 0.05
N ARG A 38 15.02 14.81 -0.19
CA ARG A 38 15.07 14.18 -1.52
C ARG A 38 13.67 14.11 -2.11
N ARG A 39 13.09 15.28 -2.41
CA ARG A 39 11.69 15.41 -2.88
C ARG A 39 11.33 14.39 -3.97
N GLY A 40 12.16 14.23 -5.01
CA GLY A 40 11.89 13.26 -6.08
C GLY A 40 11.77 11.82 -5.57
N ALA A 41 12.77 11.35 -4.83
CA ALA A 41 12.76 10.00 -4.25
C ALA A 41 11.60 9.79 -3.27
N PHE A 42 11.26 10.81 -2.47
CA PHE A 42 10.13 10.78 -1.55
C PHE A 42 8.80 10.57 -2.29
N HIS A 43 8.54 11.34 -3.35
CA HIS A 43 7.28 11.22 -4.11
C HIS A 43 7.19 9.89 -4.86
N VAL A 44 8.30 9.43 -5.46
CA VAL A 44 8.35 8.13 -6.14
C VAL A 44 8.05 6.99 -5.15
N LEU A 45 8.69 7.03 -3.98
CA LEU A 45 8.46 6.01 -2.96
C LEU A 45 7.03 6.06 -2.41
N LEU A 46 6.51 7.27 -2.16
CA LEU A 46 5.12 7.46 -1.74
C LEU A 46 4.16 6.86 -2.78
N ALA A 47 4.39 7.11 -4.07
CA ALA A 47 3.60 6.57 -5.15
C ALA A 47 3.64 5.03 -5.17
N PHE A 48 4.80 4.42 -4.95
CA PHE A 48 4.91 2.97 -4.83
C PHE A 48 4.13 2.41 -3.63
N TYR A 49 4.18 3.06 -2.46
CA TYR A 49 3.38 2.64 -1.31
C TYR A 49 1.88 2.74 -1.57
N LEU A 50 1.43 3.83 -2.21
CA LEU A 50 0.02 4.02 -2.57
C LEU A 50 -0.43 2.98 -3.60
N LEU A 51 0.38 2.73 -4.63
CA LEU A 51 0.09 1.73 -5.66
C LEU A 51 0.03 0.32 -5.07
N ALA A 52 0.99 -0.04 -4.22
CA ALA A 52 1.02 -1.33 -3.53
C ALA A 52 -0.20 -1.51 -2.61
N GLY A 53 -0.55 -0.48 -1.83
CA GLY A 53 -1.74 -0.49 -0.99
C GLY A 53 -3.04 -0.62 -1.80
N LEU A 54 -3.13 0.08 -2.94
CA LEU A 54 -4.27 0.00 -3.85
C LEU A 54 -4.39 -1.40 -4.47
N MET A 55 -3.29 -1.98 -4.96
CA MET A 55 -3.31 -3.34 -5.49
C MET A 55 -3.70 -4.36 -4.42
N ALA A 56 -3.16 -4.23 -3.20
CA ALA A 56 -3.54 -5.09 -2.08
C ALA A 56 -5.03 -4.96 -1.74
N ALA A 57 -5.59 -3.75 -1.79
CA ALA A 57 -7.01 -3.52 -1.58
C ALA A 57 -7.88 -4.17 -2.66
N ILE A 58 -7.50 -4.04 -3.94
CA ILE A 58 -8.20 -4.68 -5.06
C ILE A 58 -8.19 -6.21 -4.91
N ILE A 59 -7.02 -6.80 -4.60
CA ILE A 59 -6.87 -8.24 -4.37
C ILE A 59 -7.70 -8.70 -3.17
N ALA A 60 -7.69 -7.94 -2.07
CA ALA A 60 -8.49 -8.24 -0.90
C ALA A 60 -9.98 -8.26 -1.26
N VAL A 61 -10.45 -7.25 -1.99
CA VAL A 61 -11.85 -7.14 -2.43
C VAL A 61 -12.26 -8.29 -3.36
N ASP A 62 -11.43 -8.62 -4.37
CA ASP A 62 -11.65 -9.75 -5.28
C ASP A 62 -11.75 -11.08 -4.50
N LEU A 63 -10.82 -11.32 -3.57
CA LEU A 63 -10.76 -12.56 -2.78
C LEU A 63 -11.84 -12.68 -1.69
N LEU A 64 -12.32 -11.57 -1.13
CA LEU A 64 -13.30 -11.56 -0.04
C LEU A 64 -14.74 -11.51 -0.54
N PHE A 65 -15.01 -10.68 -1.54
CA PHE A 65 -16.36 -10.51 -2.09
C PHE A 65 -16.61 -11.40 -3.31
N GLY A 66 -15.60 -12.13 -3.78
CA GLY A 66 -15.75 -13.05 -4.91
C GLY A 66 -16.18 -12.35 -6.19
N ILE A 67 -15.91 -11.03 -6.30
CA ILE A 67 -16.16 -10.25 -7.50
C ILE A 67 -15.25 -10.86 -8.56
N SER A 68 -15.79 -11.76 -9.38
CA SER A 68 -15.01 -12.45 -10.40
C SER A 68 -14.58 -11.46 -11.48
N ILE A 69 -13.54 -10.67 -11.23
CA ILE A 69 -12.84 -9.93 -12.30
C ILE A 69 -12.33 -10.93 -13.34
N ARG A 70 -12.06 -12.16 -12.92
CA ARG A 70 -11.74 -13.31 -13.77
C ARG A 70 -12.86 -13.73 -14.76
N GLN A 71 -14.12 -13.32 -14.57
CA GLN A 71 -15.21 -13.58 -15.54
C GLN A 71 -15.46 -12.40 -16.50
N ALA A 72 -14.85 -11.24 -16.26
CA ALA A 72 -15.04 -10.04 -17.08
C ALA A 72 -13.92 -9.82 -18.12
N LEU A 73 -12.97 -10.76 -18.21
CA LEU A 73 -11.85 -10.81 -19.16
C LEU A 73 -11.96 -12.11 -19.96
#